data_AF-Q8KHF1-F1
#
_entry.id   AF-Q8KHF1-F1
#
_cell.length_a   1.000
_cell.length_b   1.000
_cell.length_c   1.000
_cell.angle_alpha   90.00
_cell.angle_beta   90.00
_cell.angle_gamma   90.00
#
_symmetry.space_group_name_H-M   'P 1'
#
loop_
_entity.id
_entity.type
_entity.pdbx_description
1 polymer ?
#
loop_
_entity_poly.entity_id
_entity_poly.type
_entity_poly.pdbx_seq_one_letter_code
_entity_poly.pdbx_strand_id
1 'polypeptide(L)'
;PLGAGEDGMDAWYITSSNPSHASRTKLRINSDIMISAGHGGAGDNNDGNSCGGNGGDSITGSDLSIINQGMILGGSGGSGADHNGDGGEAVTGDNLFIINGEIISGGHGGDSYSDSDGGNGGDAVTGVNLPIINKGTISGGNGGNNYGEGDGGNGGDAITGSSLSVINKGTFAGGNGGAAYGYGYDGYGGNAITGDNLSIINNGAILGGNGGHWGDAINGSNMTIANSGYIISGKEDDGTQNVAGNAIHITGGNNSLILHEGSVITGDVQVNNSSILKIINNDYTGTTPTIEGDLCAGDCTTVSLSGNKFTVSGDVSFGENSSLNLAGISS
;
A
#
# COMPACT_ATOMS: atom_id res chain seq x y z
N PRO A 1 11.41 -28.44 12.52
CA PRO A 1 10.75 -29.46 11.68
C PRO A 1 11.78 -30.00 10.68
N LEU A 2 11.90 -31.32 10.52
CA LEU A 2 12.71 -31.86 9.43
C LEU A 2 11.97 -31.51 8.14
N GLY A 3 12.58 -30.74 7.24
CA GLY A 3 11.98 -30.35 5.96
C GLY A 3 11.34 -28.96 5.86
N ALA A 4 11.47 -28.08 6.87
CA ALA A 4 11.09 -26.67 6.71
C ALA A 4 12.23 -25.87 6.07
N GLY A 5 11.89 -24.98 5.13
CA GLY A 5 12.81 -24.00 4.56
C GLY A 5 13.29 -23.02 5.63
N GLU A 6 14.55 -22.60 5.53
CA GLU A 6 15.11 -21.59 6.44
C GLU A 6 14.61 -20.19 6.06
N ASP A 7 14.35 -19.34 7.05
CA ASP A 7 13.99 -17.95 6.78
C ASP A 7 15.19 -17.18 6.20
N GLY A 8 14.89 -16.27 5.29
CA GLY A 8 15.81 -15.29 4.78
C GLY A 8 16.31 -14.38 5.90
N MET A 9 17.62 -14.11 5.91
CA MET A 9 18.19 -13.18 6.86
C MET A 9 17.99 -11.73 6.43
N ASP A 10 17.80 -10.84 7.39
CA ASP A 10 17.81 -9.41 7.11
C ASP A 10 19.13 -8.99 6.46
N ALA A 11 19.08 -8.08 5.49
CA ALA A 11 20.32 -7.56 4.91
C ALA A 11 21.05 -6.74 5.96
N TRP A 12 20.37 -5.75 6.57
CA TRP A 12 20.90 -4.91 7.66
C TRP A 12 19.93 -4.78 8.83
N TYR A 13 20.40 -5.19 10.00
CA TYR A 13 19.75 -4.93 11.29
C TYR A 13 20.48 -3.82 12.04
N ILE A 14 19.88 -2.64 12.14
CA ILE A 14 20.50 -1.42 12.66
C ILE A 14 19.90 -1.08 14.02
N THR A 15 20.73 -1.17 15.07
CA THR A 15 20.35 -0.73 16.42
C THR A 15 21.04 0.60 16.75
N SER A 16 20.26 1.58 17.18
CA SER A 16 20.79 2.83 17.75
C SER A 16 20.74 2.77 19.27
N SER A 17 21.86 3.10 19.92
CA SER A 17 21.93 3.25 21.38
C SER A 17 21.50 4.64 21.87
N ASN A 18 21.10 5.53 20.96
CA ASN A 18 20.74 6.91 21.29
C ASN A 18 19.32 7.26 20.79
N PRO A 19 18.31 7.28 21.68
CA PRO A 19 16.90 7.46 21.33
C PRO A 19 16.52 8.92 21.02
N SER A 20 17.49 9.81 20.83
CA SER A 20 17.19 11.21 20.56
C SER A 20 16.91 11.42 19.06
N HIS A 21 15.72 11.92 18.73
CA HIS A 21 15.35 12.26 17.34
C HIS A 21 16.31 13.27 16.67
N ALA A 22 17.14 13.98 17.45
CA ALA A 22 18.15 14.91 16.95
C ALA A 22 19.41 14.22 16.36
N SER A 23 19.56 12.90 16.54
CA SER A 23 20.73 12.14 16.09
C SER A 23 20.33 10.84 15.40
N ARG A 24 19.42 10.91 14.42
CA ARG A 24 19.05 9.73 13.61
C ARG A 24 20.27 9.14 12.92
N THR A 25 20.38 7.82 12.90
CA THR A 25 21.42 7.14 12.12
C THR A 25 21.15 7.40 10.65
N LYS A 26 22.12 8.03 9.96
CA LYS A 26 21.96 8.39 8.56
C LYS A 26 22.52 7.31 7.66
N LEU A 27 21.65 6.72 6.84
CA LEU A 27 22.02 5.80 5.78
C LEU A 27 21.87 6.49 4.42
N ARG A 28 22.91 6.38 3.59
CA ARG A 28 22.88 6.86 2.21
C ARG A 28 23.25 5.72 1.27
N ILE A 29 22.36 5.44 0.33
CA ILE A 29 22.48 4.38 -0.67
C ILE A 29 22.62 5.07 -2.02
N ASN A 30 23.71 4.80 -2.74
CA ASN A 30 23.97 5.37 -4.05
C ASN A 30 23.29 4.54 -5.15
N SER A 31 23.22 5.09 -6.37
CA SER A 31 22.47 4.51 -7.48
C SER A 31 22.99 3.20 -8.06
N ASP A 32 24.21 2.85 -7.74
CA ASP A 32 24.85 1.59 -8.09
C ASP A 32 24.72 0.52 -6.98
N ILE A 33 24.07 0.85 -5.86
CA ILE A 33 23.92 -0.04 -4.71
C ILE A 33 22.53 -0.65 -4.68
N MET A 34 22.50 -1.97 -4.55
CA MET A 34 21.33 -2.76 -4.20
C MET A 34 21.54 -3.34 -2.80
N ILE A 35 20.58 -3.11 -1.92
CA ILE A 35 20.41 -3.82 -0.65
C ILE A 35 19.29 -4.82 -0.88
N SER A 36 19.57 -6.09 -0.64
CA SER A 36 18.60 -7.18 -0.80
C SER A 36 18.76 -8.13 0.36
N ALA A 37 17.64 -8.49 0.98
CA ALA A 37 17.61 -9.46 2.06
C ALA A 37 17.77 -10.90 1.54
N GLY A 38 18.01 -11.83 2.45
CA GLY A 38 18.00 -13.25 2.16
C GLY A 38 16.62 -13.72 1.71
N HIS A 39 16.60 -14.70 0.81
CA HIS A 39 15.36 -15.39 0.41
C HIS A 39 15.07 -16.52 1.38
N GLY A 40 13.78 -16.82 1.56
CA GLY A 40 13.32 -18.02 2.23
C GLY A 40 13.72 -19.28 1.46
N GLY A 41 14.18 -20.29 2.20
CA GLY A 41 14.51 -21.61 1.68
C GLY A 41 13.25 -22.39 1.30
N ALA A 42 13.41 -23.33 0.37
CA ALA A 42 12.33 -24.27 0.04
C ALA A 42 12.18 -25.34 1.14
N GLY A 43 10.93 -25.71 1.43
CA GLY A 43 10.62 -26.90 2.21
C GLY A 43 10.84 -28.19 1.40
N ASP A 44 11.03 -29.32 2.08
CA ASP A 44 11.14 -30.63 1.43
C ASP A 44 9.76 -31.10 0.95
N ASN A 45 9.49 -31.00 -0.36
CA ASN A 45 8.19 -31.32 -0.96
C ASN A 45 7.76 -32.81 -0.89
N ASN A 46 8.56 -33.68 -0.26
CA ASN A 46 8.29 -35.12 -0.19
C ASN A 46 7.49 -35.56 1.02
N ASP A 47 7.46 -34.76 2.09
CA ASP A 47 6.91 -35.19 3.39
C ASP A 47 5.48 -34.68 3.67
N GLY A 48 4.84 -34.03 2.69
CA GLY A 48 3.48 -33.50 2.81
C GLY A 48 3.30 -32.37 3.83
N ASN A 49 4.25 -32.19 4.76
CA ASN A 49 4.19 -31.25 5.87
C ASN A 49 5.32 -30.20 5.89
N SER A 50 5.86 -29.84 4.72
CA SER A 50 6.98 -28.90 4.62
C SER A 50 6.53 -27.47 4.39
N CYS A 51 7.10 -26.53 5.14
CA CYS A 51 6.87 -25.10 4.97
C CYS A 51 8.04 -24.47 4.21
N GLY A 52 7.77 -23.53 3.30
CA GLY A 52 8.77 -22.60 2.81
C GLY A 52 9.18 -21.61 3.91
N GLY A 53 10.43 -21.17 3.90
CA GLY A 53 10.89 -20.10 4.79
C GLY A 53 10.42 -18.74 4.32
N ASN A 54 10.28 -17.77 5.22
CA ASN A 54 9.94 -16.40 4.85
C ASN A 54 11.13 -15.68 4.23
N GLY A 55 10.88 -14.66 3.42
CA GLY A 55 11.93 -13.72 3.01
C GLY A 55 12.39 -12.85 4.19
N GLY A 56 13.66 -12.46 4.18
CA GLY A 56 14.20 -11.53 5.19
C GLY A 56 13.86 -10.08 4.88
N ASP A 57 14.04 -9.21 5.87
CA ASP A 57 13.82 -7.78 5.70
C ASP A 57 15.09 -7.08 5.20
N SER A 58 14.96 -6.11 4.28
CA SER A 58 16.17 -5.47 3.75
C SER A 58 16.85 -4.57 4.80
N ILE A 59 16.08 -3.71 5.46
CA ILE A 59 16.58 -2.81 6.51
C ILE A 59 15.62 -2.83 7.69
N THR A 60 16.10 -3.31 8.82
CA THR A 60 15.36 -3.34 10.09
C THR A 60 16.00 -2.37 11.07
N GLY A 61 15.25 -1.42 11.61
CA GLY A 61 15.74 -0.52 12.65
C GLY A 61 14.87 0.71 12.86
N SER A 62 15.12 1.45 13.92
CA SER A 62 14.35 2.65 14.27
C SER A 62 15.24 3.89 14.38
N ASP A 63 14.62 5.08 14.30
CA ASP A 63 15.31 6.37 14.32
C ASP A 63 16.36 6.51 13.20
N LEU A 64 15.99 6.10 11.98
CA LEU A 64 16.85 6.15 10.81
C LEU A 64 16.51 7.34 9.90
N SER A 65 17.52 7.85 9.20
CA SER A 65 17.37 8.73 8.05
C SER A 65 17.94 8.02 6.82
N ILE A 66 17.06 7.50 5.96
CA ILE A 66 17.43 6.73 4.77
C ILE A 66 17.32 7.62 3.55
N ILE A 67 18.43 7.81 2.84
CA ILE A 67 18.47 8.47 1.54
C ILE A 67 18.78 7.41 0.51
N ASN A 68 17.75 6.91 -0.15
CA ASN A 68 17.87 5.92 -1.20
C ASN A 68 18.01 6.59 -2.56
N GLN A 69 19.09 6.28 -3.27
CA GLN A 69 19.24 6.56 -4.69
C GLN A 69 19.48 5.28 -5.50
N GLY A 70 19.39 4.10 -4.88
CA GLY A 70 19.57 2.80 -5.51
C GLY A 70 18.37 1.89 -5.25
N MET A 71 18.61 0.62 -4.90
CA MET A 71 17.54 -0.35 -4.69
C MET A 71 17.57 -0.92 -3.27
N ILE A 72 16.39 -1.02 -2.65
CA ILE A 72 16.17 -1.70 -1.36
C ILE A 72 15.07 -2.74 -1.59
N LEU A 73 15.37 -4.03 -1.41
CA LEU A 73 14.50 -5.13 -1.80
C LEU A 73 14.31 -6.13 -0.65
N GLY A 74 13.06 -6.33 -0.21
CA GLY A 74 12.71 -7.43 0.68
C GLY A 74 13.05 -8.79 0.05
N GLY A 75 13.33 -9.78 0.90
CA GLY A 75 13.61 -11.15 0.46
C GLY A 75 12.35 -11.82 -0.06
N SER A 76 12.46 -12.67 -1.08
CA SER A 76 11.32 -13.51 -1.48
C SER A 76 11.09 -14.65 -0.49
N GLY A 77 9.83 -15.05 -0.28
CA GLY A 77 9.48 -16.27 0.43
C GLY A 77 9.84 -17.53 -0.36
N GLY A 78 10.08 -18.61 0.35
CA GLY A 78 10.35 -19.94 -0.20
C GLY A 78 9.07 -20.74 -0.44
N SER A 79 9.15 -21.77 -1.27
CA SER A 79 8.03 -22.68 -1.51
C SER A 79 8.00 -23.84 -0.52
N GLY A 80 6.81 -24.31 -0.15
CA GLY A 80 6.58 -25.49 0.69
C GLY A 80 5.37 -26.29 0.21
N ALA A 81 5.23 -27.53 0.70
CA ALA A 81 4.08 -28.37 0.38
C ALA A 81 2.84 -28.03 1.23
N ASP A 82 3.04 -27.50 2.44
CA ASP A 82 1.99 -27.25 3.42
C ASP A 82 1.69 -25.76 3.58
N HIS A 83 2.74 -24.93 3.57
CA HIS A 83 2.67 -23.48 3.66
C HIS A 83 3.82 -22.88 2.86
N ASN A 84 3.56 -21.80 2.14
CA ASN A 84 4.60 -21.04 1.44
C ASN A 84 5.04 -19.86 2.29
N GLY A 85 6.30 -19.47 2.12
CA GLY A 85 6.85 -18.33 2.85
C GLY A 85 6.33 -17.02 2.29
N ASP A 86 6.12 -16.06 3.19
CA ASP A 86 5.80 -14.69 2.82
C ASP A 86 7.08 -13.97 2.35
N GLY A 87 6.90 -12.94 1.51
CA GLY A 87 7.97 -12.01 1.18
C GLY A 87 8.33 -11.14 2.38
N GLY A 88 9.62 -10.85 2.56
CA GLY A 88 10.09 -9.94 3.59
C GLY A 88 9.85 -8.48 3.22
N GLU A 89 9.87 -7.62 4.23
CA GLU A 89 9.68 -6.18 4.05
C GLU A 89 10.94 -5.52 3.48
N ALA A 90 10.80 -4.42 2.74
CA ALA A 90 12.00 -3.71 2.29
C ALA A 90 12.63 -2.89 3.43
N VAL A 91 11.81 -2.17 4.19
CA VAL A 91 12.25 -1.33 5.31
C VAL A 91 11.25 -1.41 6.45
N THR A 92 11.70 -1.75 7.65
CA THR A 92 10.83 -1.87 8.82
C THR A 92 11.38 -1.18 10.06
N GLY A 93 10.47 -0.51 10.79
CA GLY A 93 10.72 0.07 12.10
C GLY A 93 10.19 1.49 12.26
N ASP A 94 10.38 2.06 13.46
CA ASP A 94 9.74 3.32 13.83
C ASP A 94 10.65 4.54 13.66
N ASN A 95 10.02 5.72 13.55
CA ASN A 95 10.70 7.01 13.45
C ASN A 95 11.66 7.09 12.25
N LEU A 96 11.24 6.60 11.09
CA LEU A 96 12.04 6.58 9.86
C LEU A 96 11.83 7.84 9.03
N PHE A 97 12.91 8.50 8.61
CA PHE A 97 12.85 9.58 7.62
C PHE A 97 13.41 9.06 6.31
N ILE A 98 12.55 8.88 5.31
CA ILE A 98 12.92 8.25 4.04
C ILE A 98 12.87 9.28 2.92
N ILE A 99 13.99 9.44 2.21
CA ILE A 99 14.01 10.08 0.90
C ILE A 99 14.29 8.99 -0.13
N ASN A 100 13.28 8.63 -0.90
CA ASN A 100 13.43 7.68 -1.98
C ASN A 100 13.60 8.40 -3.33
N GLY A 101 14.69 8.10 -4.02
CA GLY A 101 14.96 8.57 -5.39
C GLY A 101 14.81 7.50 -6.46
N GLU A 102 14.83 6.22 -6.08
CA GLU A 102 14.79 5.08 -7.01
C GLU A 102 13.82 4.02 -6.46
N ILE A 103 14.24 2.81 -6.10
CA ILE A 103 13.32 1.70 -5.79
C ILE A 103 13.42 1.25 -4.33
N ILE A 104 12.27 1.14 -3.69
CA ILE A 104 12.05 0.37 -2.46
C ILE A 104 10.93 -0.62 -2.76
N SER A 105 11.17 -1.92 -2.60
CA SER A 105 10.17 -2.94 -2.90
C SER A 105 10.14 -4.02 -1.84
N GLY A 106 8.95 -4.38 -1.37
CA GLY A 106 8.77 -5.59 -0.59
C GLY A 106 9.08 -6.85 -1.40
N GLY A 107 9.32 -7.94 -0.70
CA GLY A 107 9.68 -9.24 -1.28
C GLY A 107 8.47 -9.96 -1.88
N HIS A 108 8.71 -10.85 -2.83
CA HIS A 108 7.65 -11.67 -3.40
C HIS A 108 7.29 -12.83 -2.47
N GLY A 109 6.00 -13.17 -2.36
CA GLY A 109 5.57 -14.39 -1.71
C GLY A 109 6.04 -15.64 -2.47
N GLY A 110 6.21 -16.75 -1.75
CA GLY A 110 6.58 -18.03 -2.34
C GLY A 110 5.44 -18.66 -3.14
N ASP A 111 5.73 -19.19 -4.33
CA ASP A 111 4.75 -19.93 -5.12
C ASP A 111 4.41 -21.30 -4.49
N SER A 112 3.13 -21.68 -4.55
CA SER A 112 2.62 -22.98 -4.12
C SER A 112 2.46 -23.95 -5.28
N TYR A 113 2.90 -25.20 -5.08
CA TYR A 113 2.67 -26.31 -6.02
C TYR A 113 1.79 -27.43 -5.43
N SER A 114 1.13 -27.13 -4.33
CA SER A 114 0.27 -28.02 -3.56
C SER A 114 -1.08 -27.34 -3.28
N ASP A 115 -1.92 -28.00 -2.49
CA ASP A 115 -3.26 -27.51 -2.14
C ASP A 115 -3.22 -26.40 -1.06
N SER A 116 -2.04 -25.87 -0.72
CA SER A 116 -1.85 -24.75 0.21
C SER A 116 -1.77 -23.41 -0.51
N ASP A 117 -2.16 -22.32 0.13
CA ASP A 117 -2.13 -20.99 -0.49
C ASP A 117 -0.72 -20.52 -0.86
N GLY A 118 -0.62 -19.66 -1.87
CA GLY A 118 0.61 -18.92 -2.18
C GLY A 118 1.00 -17.98 -1.03
N GLY A 119 2.30 -17.73 -0.86
CA GLY A 119 2.79 -16.81 0.16
C GLY A 119 2.39 -15.36 -0.14
N ASN A 120 2.22 -14.52 0.87
CA ASN A 120 1.92 -13.11 0.65
C ASN A 120 3.18 -12.34 0.24
N GLY A 121 3.01 -11.27 -0.54
CA GLY A 121 4.06 -10.31 -0.79
C GLY A 121 4.35 -9.49 0.47
N GLY A 122 5.61 -9.13 0.67
CA GLY A 122 6.01 -8.26 1.77
C GLY A 122 5.67 -6.79 1.50
N ASP A 123 5.48 -6.02 2.56
CA ASP A 123 5.29 -4.57 2.44
C ASP A 123 6.60 -3.88 2.06
N ALA A 124 6.52 -2.75 1.37
CA ALA A 124 7.73 -1.99 1.07
C ALA A 124 8.28 -1.27 2.31
N VAL A 125 7.41 -0.62 3.07
CA VAL A 125 7.80 0.15 4.25
C VAL A 125 6.76 -0.03 5.36
N THR A 126 7.19 -0.49 6.54
CA THR A 126 6.32 -0.67 7.70
C THR A 126 6.83 0.09 8.92
N GLY A 127 5.93 0.72 9.68
CA GLY A 127 6.25 1.31 10.98
C GLY A 127 5.42 2.52 11.40
N VAL A 128 5.87 3.20 12.46
CA VAL A 128 5.21 4.39 13.03
C VAL A 128 6.06 5.64 12.84
N ASN A 129 5.42 6.79 12.63
CA ASN A 129 6.07 8.08 12.48
C ASN A 129 7.06 8.08 11.30
N LEU A 130 6.49 7.99 10.09
CA LEU A 130 7.22 7.86 8.84
C LEU A 130 7.07 9.13 7.97
N PRO A 131 7.96 10.13 8.11
CA PRO A 131 8.08 11.16 7.10
C PRO A 131 8.81 10.61 5.86
N ILE A 132 8.12 10.62 4.72
CA ILE A 132 8.59 10.06 3.45
C ILE A 132 8.54 11.11 2.35
N ILE A 133 9.65 11.28 1.64
CA ILE A 133 9.72 12.04 0.39
C ILE A 133 10.03 11.05 -0.73
N ASN A 134 9.03 10.74 -1.55
CA ASN A 134 9.18 9.82 -2.65
C ASN A 134 9.33 10.56 -3.98
N LYS A 135 10.39 10.24 -4.71
CA LYS A 135 10.65 10.70 -6.08
C LYS A 135 10.85 9.53 -7.06
N GLY A 136 10.98 8.31 -6.55
CA GLY A 136 11.08 7.08 -7.32
C GLY A 136 9.84 6.21 -7.10
N THR A 137 10.04 4.91 -6.98
CA THR A 137 8.98 3.92 -6.73
C THR A 137 9.13 3.30 -5.35
N ILE A 138 8.04 3.26 -4.61
CA ILE A 138 7.89 2.44 -3.40
C ILE A 138 6.74 1.48 -3.70
N SER A 139 6.99 0.17 -3.64
CA SER A 139 6.03 -0.85 -4.04
C SER A 139 5.95 -2.00 -3.06
N GLY A 140 4.75 -2.46 -2.74
CA GLY A 140 4.59 -3.76 -2.09
C GLY A 140 5.06 -4.88 -3.02
N GLY A 141 5.44 -6.01 -2.43
CA GLY A 141 5.78 -7.22 -3.16
C GLY A 141 4.54 -7.93 -3.68
N ASN A 142 4.66 -8.68 -4.78
CA ASN A 142 3.53 -9.48 -5.25
C ASN A 142 3.35 -10.73 -4.39
N GLY A 143 2.10 -11.18 -4.25
CA GLY A 143 1.80 -12.51 -3.74
C GLY A 143 2.32 -13.62 -4.64
N GLY A 144 2.59 -14.78 -4.04
CA GLY A 144 2.97 -16.00 -4.73
C GLY A 144 1.76 -16.65 -5.40
N ASN A 145 1.98 -17.29 -6.54
CA ASN A 145 0.91 -17.99 -7.25
C ASN A 145 0.62 -19.35 -6.59
N ASN A 146 -0.57 -19.87 -6.83
CA ASN A 146 -0.92 -21.25 -6.52
C ASN A 146 -1.16 -22.07 -7.80
N TYR A 147 -0.52 -23.24 -7.88
CA TYR A 147 -0.68 -24.21 -8.97
C TYR A 147 -1.44 -25.50 -8.57
N GLY A 148 -1.89 -25.61 -7.31
CA GLY A 148 -2.70 -26.70 -6.78
C GLY A 148 -4.15 -26.25 -6.51
N GLU A 149 -4.77 -26.73 -5.44
CA GLU A 149 -6.16 -26.37 -5.08
C GLU A 149 -6.31 -25.14 -4.16
N GLY A 150 -5.20 -24.53 -3.73
CA GLY A 150 -5.20 -23.38 -2.81
C GLY A 150 -5.37 -22.02 -3.50
N ASP A 151 -5.48 -20.96 -2.70
CA ASP A 151 -5.63 -19.59 -3.19
C ASP A 151 -4.27 -18.97 -3.55
N GLY A 152 -4.29 -17.94 -4.40
CA GLY A 152 -3.12 -17.10 -4.64
C GLY A 152 -2.80 -16.24 -3.41
N GLY A 153 -1.52 -15.96 -3.19
CA GLY A 153 -1.09 -15.09 -2.08
C GLY A 153 -1.47 -13.64 -2.30
N ASN A 154 -1.64 -12.86 -1.24
CA ASN A 154 -1.97 -11.44 -1.35
C ASN A 154 -0.74 -10.61 -1.73
N GLY A 155 -0.95 -9.51 -2.45
CA GLY A 155 0.08 -8.50 -2.62
C GLY A 155 0.34 -7.73 -1.32
N GLY A 156 1.58 -7.34 -1.08
CA GLY A 156 1.95 -6.48 0.03
C GLY A 156 1.60 -5.02 -0.24
N ASP A 157 1.56 -4.21 0.81
CA ASP A 157 1.29 -2.78 0.71
C ASP A 157 2.57 -2.00 0.38
N ALA A 158 2.44 -0.84 -0.29
CA ALA A 158 3.61 0.01 -0.50
C ALA A 158 4.08 0.65 0.82
N ILE A 159 3.13 1.07 1.67
CA ILE A 159 3.40 1.53 3.03
C ILE A 159 2.29 1.06 3.96
N THR A 160 2.66 0.47 5.10
CA THR A 160 1.77 0.18 6.22
C THR A 160 2.25 0.90 7.47
N GLY A 161 1.41 1.75 8.07
CA GLY A 161 1.85 2.43 9.28
C GLY A 161 0.97 3.56 9.81
N SER A 162 1.37 4.14 10.94
CA SER A 162 0.64 5.22 11.58
C SER A 162 1.47 6.50 11.68
N SER A 163 0.79 7.65 11.75
CA SER A 163 1.44 8.97 11.79
C SER A 163 2.35 9.21 10.57
N LEU A 164 1.81 8.99 9.37
CA LEU A 164 2.55 9.11 8.11
C LEU A 164 2.52 10.56 7.60
N SER A 165 3.69 11.06 7.17
CA SER A 165 3.78 12.36 6.47
C SER A 165 4.48 12.16 5.12
N VAL A 166 3.71 12.19 4.04
CA VAL A 166 4.16 11.79 2.71
C VAL A 166 4.17 12.99 1.77
N ILE A 167 5.29 13.19 1.10
CA ILE A 167 5.40 14.04 -0.09
C ILE A 167 5.73 13.14 -1.27
N ASN A 168 4.73 12.87 -2.11
CA ASN A 168 4.89 12.03 -3.28
C ASN A 168 5.12 12.87 -4.55
N LYS A 169 6.17 12.53 -5.29
CA LYS A 169 6.46 13.01 -6.65
C LYS A 169 6.79 11.85 -7.60
N GLY A 170 6.80 10.62 -7.08
CA GLY A 170 7.01 9.40 -7.84
C GLY A 170 5.78 8.51 -7.74
N THR A 171 5.98 7.23 -7.49
CA THR A 171 4.91 6.23 -7.43
C THR A 171 4.91 5.50 -6.08
N PHE A 172 3.74 5.40 -5.46
CA PHE A 172 3.41 4.36 -4.49
C PHE A 172 2.52 3.33 -5.17
N ALA A 173 2.85 2.05 -5.05
CA ALA A 173 2.08 0.97 -5.66
C ALA A 173 1.88 -0.20 -4.69
N GLY A 174 0.65 -0.65 -4.50
CA GLY A 174 0.41 -1.95 -3.89
C GLY A 174 0.95 -3.08 -4.77
N GLY A 175 1.37 -4.17 -4.15
CA GLY A 175 1.75 -5.39 -4.84
C GLY A 175 0.53 -6.07 -5.47
N ASN A 176 0.73 -6.83 -6.55
CA ASN A 176 -0.37 -7.62 -7.10
C ASN A 176 -0.60 -8.90 -6.27
N GLY A 177 -1.84 -9.35 -6.19
CA GLY A 177 -2.16 -10.70 -5.74
C GLY A 177 -1.60 -11.74 -6.70
N GLY A 178 -1.25 -12.90 -6.16
CA GLY A 178 -0.85 -14.07 -6.93
C GLY A 178 -2.06 -14.73 -7.58
N ALA A 179 -1.85 -15.38 -8.72
CA ALA A 179 -2.90 -16.11 -9.42
C ALA A 179 -3.11 -17.49 -8.81
N ALA A 180 -4.36 -17.97 -8.77
CA ALA A 180 -4.70 -19.36 -8.51
C ALA A 180 -5.05 -20.06 -9.84
N TYR A 181 -4.23 -21.04 -10.21
CA TYR A 181 -4.40 -21.77 -11.48
C TYR A 181 -5.25 -23.05 -11.35
N GLY A 182 -5.57 -23.48 -10.12
CA GLY A 182 -6.47 -24.59 -9.86
C GLY A 182 -7.89 -24.15 -9.51
N TYR A 183 -8.41 -24.63 -8.38
CA TYR A 183 -9.79 -24.35 -7.92
C TYR A 183 -9.88 -23.21 -6.89
N GLY A 184 -8.76 -22.65 -6.44
CA GLY A 184 -8.73 -21.52 -5.52
C GLY A 184 -9.05 -20.18 -6.20
N TYR A 185 -9.06 -19.14 -5.38
CA TYR A 185 -9.25 -17.75 -5.79
C TYR A 185 -7.90 -17.03 -5.94
N ASP A 186 -7.83 -16.09 -6.87
CA ASP A 186 -6.69 -15.19 -6.98
C ASP A 186 -6.55 -14.35 -5.70
N GLY A 187 -5.31 -14.09 -5.29
CA GLY A 187 -5.01 -13.29 -4.10
C GLY A 187 -5.45 -11.84 -4.26
N TYR A 188 -5.63 -11.14 -3.13
CA TYR A 188 -5.98 -9.73 -3.12
C TYR A 188 -4.78 -8.88 -3.55
N GLY A 189 -5.03 -7.80 -4.30
CA GLY A 189 -4.04 -6.75 -4.50
C GLY A 189 -3.74 -6.03 -3.19
N GLY A 190 -2.48 -5.68 -2.96
CA GLY A 190 -2.06 -4.86 -1.83
C GLY A 190 -2.49 -3.42 -2.00
N ASN A 191 -2.64 -2.69 -0.90
CA ASN A 191 -2.92 -1.26 -0.93
C ASN A 191 -1.65 -0.46 -1.25
N ALA A 192 -1.81 0.75 -1.80
CA ALA A 192 -0.62 1.61 -1.93
C ALA A 192 -0.21 2.18 -0.56
N ILE A 193 -1.15 2.67 0.23
CA ILE A 193 -0.89 3.27 1.55
C ILE A 193 -1.99 2.85 2.52
N THR A 194 -1.59 2.23 3.63
CA THR A 194 -2.50 1.80 4.71
C THR A 194 -2.14 2.41 6.06
N GLY A 195 -3.14 2.93 6.77
CA GLY A 195 -3.06 3.19 8.22
C GLY A 195 -3.77 4.45 8.71
N ASP A 196 -3.29 5.07 9.79
CA ASP A 196 -3.99 6.16 10.47
C ASP A 196 -3.12 7.41 10.72
N ASN A 197 -3.79 8.56 10.84
CA ASN A 197 -3.15 9.88 11.00
C ASN A 197 -2.24 10.21 9.80
N LEU A 198 -2.82 10.17 8.60
CA LEU A 198 -2.11 10.32 7.34
C LEU A 198 -2.11 11.78 6.87
N SER A 199 -0.94 12.31 6.53
CA SER A 199 -0.82 13.59 5.83
C SER A 199 -0.08 13.38 4.51
N ILE A 200 -0.79 13.49 3.40
CA ILE A 200 -0.30 13.13 2.06
C ILE A 200 -0.37 14.35 1.16
N ILE A 201 0.76 14.71 0.55
CA ILE A 201 0.84 15.66 -0.57
C ILE A 201 1.23 14.85 -1.81
N ASN A 202 0.27 14.58 -2.68
CA ASN A 202 0.48 13.78 -3.88
C ASN A 202 0.61 14.64 -5.13
N ASN A 203 1.80 14.63 -5.73
CA ASN A 203 2.08 15.21 -7.05
C ASN A 203 2.53 14.13 -8.06
N GLY A 204 2.41 12.86 -7.69
CA GLY A 204 2.82 11.71 -8.47
C GLY A 204 1.65 10.75 -8.69
N ALA A 205 1.90 9.46 -8.52
CA ALA A 205 0.90 8.41 -8.58
C ALA A 205 0.83 7.60 -7.28
N ILE A 206 -0.39 7.26 -6.86
CA ILE A 206 -0.69 6.33 -5.78
C ILE A 206 -1.64 5.29 -6.36
N LEU A 207 -1.21 4.04 -6.40
CA LEU A 207 -1.84 2.96 -7.18
C LEU A 207 -2.12 1.76 -6.27
N GLY A 208 -3.38 1.34 -6.17
CA GLY A 208 -3.71 0.05 -5.58
C GLY A 208 -3.19 -1.11 -6.43
N GLY A 209 -2.88 -2.24 -5.80
CA GLY A 209 -2.47 -3.47 -6.47
C GLY A 209 -3.64 -4.19 -7.13
N ASN A 210 -3.39 -4.97 -8.17
CA ASN A 210 -4.42 -5.79 -8.81
C ASN A 210 -4.45 -7.20 -8.21
N GLY A 211 -5.58 -7.91 -8.31
CA GLY A 211 -5.70 -9.28 -7.85
C GLY A 211 -7.10 -9.84 -8.06
N GLY A 212 -7.42 -10.99 -7.47
CA GLY A 212 -8.80 -11.52 -7.42
C GLY A 212 -9.77 -10.57 -6.72
N HIS A 213 -9.22 -9.69 -5.89
CA HIS A 213 -9.84 -8.44 -5.48
C HIS A 213 -8.81 -7.32 -5.58
N TRP A 214 -9.27 -6.10 -5.82
CA TRP A 214 -8.42 -4.92 -5.87
C TRP A 214 -7.80 -4.59 -4.50
N GLY A 215 -6.63 -3.95 -4.53
CA GLY A 215 -6.13 -3.16 -3.42
C GLY A 215 -6.62 -1.72 -3.50
N ASP A 216 -6.85 -1.09 -2.35
CA ASP A 216 -7.20 0.32 -2.29
C ASP A 216 -5.96 1.17 -2.61
N ALA A 217 -6.13 2.32 -3.27
CA ALA A 217 -4.98 3.22 -3.45
C ALA A 217 -4.56 3.83 -2.09
N ILE A 218 -5.54 4.22 -1.28
CA ILE A 218 -5.33 4.71 0.09
C ILE A 218 -6.42 4.12 1.00
N ASN A 219 -6.02 3.41 2.05
CA ASN A 219 -6.92 2.87 3.07
C ASN A 219 -6.54 3.43 4.44
N GLY A 220 -7.43 4.17 5.09
CA GLY A 220 -7.07 4.74 6.38
C GLY A 220 -8.07 5.65 7.07
N SER A 221 -7.60 6.27 8.15
CA SER A 221 -8.39 7.20 8.97
C SER A 221 -7.59 8.42 9.39
N ASN A 222 -8.31 9.50 9.74
CA ASN A 222 -7.73 10.79 10.12
C ASN A 222 -6.78 11.34 9.04
N MET A 223 -7.22 11.29 7.78
CA MET A 223 -6.41 11.59 6.62
C MET A 223 -6.53 13.05 6.18
N THR A 224 -5.42 13.66 5.79
CA THR A 224 -5.39 14.90 5.02
C THR A 224 -4.62 14.66 3.74
N ILE A 225 -5.33 14.63 2.61
CA ILE A 225 -4.78 14.34 1.29
C ILE A 225 -4.88 15.63 0.47
N ALA A 226 -3.75 16.18 0.04
CA ALA A 226 -3.67 17.22 -0.97
C ALA A 226 -3.21 16.56 -2.27
N ASN A 227 -4.11 16.44 -3.24
CA ASN A 227 -3.84 15.78 -4.51
C ASN A 227 -3.67 16.81 -5.62
N SER A 228 -2.67 16.61 -6.45
CA SER A 228 -2.47 17.27 -7.75
C SER A 228 -1.96 16.27 -8.80
N GLY A 229 -2.12 14.97 -8.53
CA GLY A 229 -1.69 13.88 -9.39
C GLY A 229 -2.75 12.77 -9.43
N TYR A 230 -2.30 11.52 -9.49
CA TYR A 230 -3.14 10.36 -9.69
C TYR A 230 -3.32 9.56 -8.40
N ILE A 231 -4.56 9.20 -8.09
CA ILE A 231 -4.93 8.22 -7.07
C ILE A 231 -5.84 7.21 -7.76
N ILE A 232 -5.36 5.99 -7.97
CA ILE A 232 -6.03 5.01 -8.82
C ILE A 232 -6.14 3.71 -8.03
N SER A 233 -7.36 3.20 -7.90
CA SER A 233 -7.60 1.91 -7.28
C SER A 233 -6.95 0.76 -8.05
N GLY A 234 -6.74 -0.34 -7.35
CA GLY A 234 -6.46 -1.62 -7.98
C GLY A 234 -7.65 -2.10 -8.82
N LYS A 235 -7.41 -3.15 -9.58
CA LYS A 235 -8.44 -3.83 -10.37
C LYS A 235 -8.58 -5.27 -9.95
N GLU A 236 -9.82 -5.73 -10.01
CA GLU A 236 -10.11 -7.16 -10.06
C GLU A 236 -9.61 -7.73 -11.40
N ASP A 237 -8.83 -8.81 -11.35
CA ASP A 237 -8.28 -9.52 -12.52
C ASP A 237 -9.03 -10.84 -12.77
N ASP A 238 -10.36 -10.85 -12.55
CA ASP A 238 -11.19 -12.05 -12.73
C ASP A 238 -11.59 -12.32 -14.20
N GLY A 239 -11.19 -11.44 -15.12
CA GLY A 239 -11.49 -11.53 -16.55
C GLY A 239 -12.97 -11.35 -16.93
N THR A 240 -13.87 -11.06 -15.98
CA THR A 240 -15.32 -10.93 -16.24
C THR A 240 -15.87 -9.56 -15.95
N GLN A 241 -15.30 -8.80 -15.00
CA GLN A 241 -15.72 -7.43 -14.72
C GLN A 241 -14.54 -6.49 -14.44
N ASN A 242 -14.62 -5.28 -14.96
CA ASN A 242 -13.69 -4.20 -14.64
C ASN A 242 -14.27 -3.42 -13.45
N VAL A 243 -14.38 -4.08 -12.29
CA VAL A 243 -14.79 -3.42 -11.05
C VAL A 243 -13.59 -2.65 -10.55
N ALA A 244 -13.67 -1.33 -10.62
CA ALA A 244 -12.65 -0.48 -10.02
C ALA A 244 -12.82 -0.53 -8.51
N GLY A 245 -11.72 -0.74 -7.79
CA GLY A 245 -11.73 -0.71 -6.34
C GLY A 245 -11.93 0.67 -5.74
N ASN A 246 -11.77 0.78 -4.42
CA ASN A 246 -11.73 2.09 -3.79
C ASN A 246 -10.40 2.79 -4.14
N ALA A 247 -10.50 3.98 -4.71
CA ALA A 247 -9.36 4.87 -4.80
C ALA A 247 -9.00 5.38 -3.39
N ILE A 248 -10.01 5.66 -2.57
CA ILE A 248 -9.83 6.09 -1.19
C ILE A 248 -10.87 5.41 -0.31
N HIS A 249 -10.41 4.63 0.66
CA HIS A 249 -11.25 3.98 1.66
C HIS A 249 -11.00 4.61 3.03
N ILE A 250 -12.00 5.34 3.52
CA ILE A 250 -11.98 6.02 4.81
C ILE A 250 -12.59 5.11 5.87
N THR A 251 -11.77 4.60 6.77
CA THR A 251 -12.20 3.65 7.80
C THR A 251 -12.73 4.32 9.07
N GLY A 252 -12.47 5.61 9.25
CA GLY A 252 -12.89 6.35 10.44
C GLY A 252 -12.42 7.81 10.49
N GLY A 253 -12.85 8.52 11.53
CA GLY A 253 -12.22 9.77 11.97
C GLY A 253 -12.53 11.00 11.13
N ASN A 254 -11.63 11.99 11.19
CA ASN A 254 -11.78 13.28 10.51
C ASN A 254 -10.87 13.38 9.29
N ASN A 255 -11.46 13.46 8.10
CA ASN A 255 -10.73 13.35 6.86
C ASN A 255 -10.93 14.57 5.97
N SER A 256 -9.89 14.90 5.20
CA SER A 256 -9.90 16.01 4.25
C SER A 256 -9.23 15.60 2.95
N LEU A 257 -9.93 15.81 1.84
CA LEU A 257 -9.44 15.67 0.48
C LEU A 257 -9.42 17.06 -0.17
N ILE A 258 -8.22 17.56 -0.40
CA ILE A 258 -7.95 18.84 -1.06
C ILE A 258 -7.55 18.53 -2.49
N LEU A 259 -8.37 18.97 -3.43
CA LEU A 259 -8.19 18.78 -4.86
C LEU A 259 -7.52 20.01 -5.45
N HIS A 260 -6.45 19.79 -6.19
CA HIS A 260 -5.79 20.78 -7.03
C HIS A 260 -5.91 20.45 -8.51
N GLU A 261 -5.52 21.39 -9.37
CA GLU A 261 -5.37 21.21 -10.80
C GLU A 261 -4.52 19.96 -11.10
N GLY A 262 -4.97 19.15 -12.06
CA GLY A 262 -4.35 17.86 -12.39
C GLY A 262 -4.78 16.68 -11.52
N SER A 263 -5.59 16.89 -10.48
CA SER A 263 -6.14 15.79 -9.68
C SER A 263 -7.01 14.86 -10.52
N VAL A 264 -6.63 13.58 -10.54
CA VAL A 264 -7.42 12.47 -11.07
C VAL A 264 -7.54 11.41 -9.99
N ILE A 265 -8.77 11.06 -9.65
CA ILE A 265 -9.09 9.96 -8.73
C ILE A 265 -9.91 8.95 -9.53
N THR A 266 -9.45 7.71 -9.67
CA THR A 266 -10.15 6.66 -10.43
C THR A 266 -10.41 5.47 -9.53
N GLY A 267 -11.68 5.10 -9.39
CA GLY A 267 -12.18 4.21 -8.35
C GLY A 267 -13.00 4.96 -7.30
N ASP A 268 -13.63 4.19 -6.41
CA ASP A 268 -14.61 4.73 -5.47
C ASP A 268 -13.96 5.48 -4.31
N VAL A 269 -14.68 6.48 -3.79
CA VAL A 269 -14.37 7.11 -2.51
C VAL A 269 -15.38 6.58 -1.49
N GLN A 270 -14.95 5.62 -0.69
CA GLN A 270 -15.77 4.98 0.33
C GLN A 270 -15.53 5.63 1.70
N VAL A 271 -16.60 6.01 2.38
CA VAL A 271 -16.56 6.64 3.70
C VAL A 271 -17.35 5.82 4.71
N ASN A 272 -16.65 5.08 5.57
CA ASN A 272 -17.28 4.21 6.56
C ASN A 272 -18.01 5.00 7.64
N ASN A 273 -18.88 4.27 8.34
CA ASN A 273 -19.82 4.81 9.30
C ASN A 273 -19.15 5.74 10.34
N SER A 274 -19.88 6.78 10.76
CA SER A 274 -19.44 7.75 11.78
C SER A 274 -18.17 8.53 11.42
N SER A 275 -17.82 8.62 10.13
CA SER A 275 -16.67 9.39 9.64
C SER A 275 -17.06 10.76 9.12
N ILE A 276 -16.09 11.67 9.10
CA ILE A 276 -16.21 12.99 8.48
C ILE A 276 -15.27 13.06 7.28
N LEU A 277 -15.79 13.53 6.14
CA LEU A 277 -15.00 13.85 4.94
C LEU A 277 -15.27 15.29 4.51
N LYS A 278 -14.20 16.07 4.37
CA LYS A 278 -14.23 17.40 3.73
C LYS A 278 -13.57 17.31 2.37
N ILE A 279 -14.30 17.62 1.30
CA ILE A 279 -13.75 17.75 -0.04
C ILE A 279 -13.67 19.24 -0.39
N ILE A 280 -12.47 19.69 -0.75
CA ILE A 280 -12.18 21.09 -1.00
C ILE A 280 -11.48 21.20 -2.34
N ASN A 281 -12.02 21.97 -3.28
CA ASN A 281 -11.26 22.41 -4.45
C ASN A 281 -10.95 23.90 -4.32
N ASN A 282 -9.68 24.28 -4.14
CA ASN A 282 -9.30 25.69 -4.01
C ASN A 282 -8.86 26.33 -5.34
N ASP A 283 -8.82 25.57 -6.43
CA ASP A 283 -8.18 26.00 -7.65
C ASP A 283 -9.20 26.65 -8.60
N TYR A 284 -8.87 27.85 -9.06
CA TYR A 284 -9.78 28.73 -9.82
C TYR A 284 -9.67 28.54 -11.34
N THR A 285 -8.63 27.85 -11.81
CA THR A 285 -8.26 27.72 -13.22
C THR A 285 -7.78 26.30 -13.49
N GLY A 286 -7.88 25.86 -14.75
CA GLY A 286 -7.35 24.56 -15.17
C GLY A 286 -8.42 23.50 -15.40
N THR A 287 -7.99 22.25 -15.48
CA THR A 287 -8.87 21.09 -15.61
C THR A 287 -9.65 20.88 -14.32
N THR A 288 -10.97 20.76 -14.43
CA THR A 288 -11.84 20.42 -13.30
C THR A 288 -11.38 19.08 -12.70
N PRO A 289 -11.05 19.02 -11.40
CA PRO A 289 -10.76 17.76 -10.72
C PRO A 289 -11.93 16.79 -10.84
N THR A 290 -11.62 15.52 -11.06
CA THR A 290 -12.63 14.47 -11.24
C THR A 290 -12.37 13.31 -10.28
N ILE A 291 -13.44 12.86 -9.65
CA ILE A 291 -13.56 11.53 -9.03
C ILE A 291 -14.32 10.66 -10.05
N GLU A 292 -13.57 9.78 -10.70
CA GLU A 292 -14.03 8.79 -11.67
C GLU A 292 -14.42 7.50 -10.92
N GLY A 293 -15.56 7.55 -10.26
CA GLY A 293 -16.09 6.49 -9.40
C GLY A 293 -17.24 7.02 -8.57
N ASP A 294 -17.75 6.18 -7.68
CA ASP A 294 -18.82 6.54 -6.75
C ASP A 294 -18.26 7.26 -5.52
N LEU A 295 -19.10 8.09 -4.89
CA LEU A 295 -18.86 8.64 -3.56
C LEU A 295 -19.89 8.04 -2.60
N CYS A 296 -19.45 7.05 -1.83
CA CYS A 296 -20.31 6.23 -0.98
C CYS A 296 -20.06 6.57 0.49
N ALA A 297 -20.99 7.30 1.11
CA ALA A 297 -20.93 7.64 2.52
C ALA A 297 -21.86 6.75 3.34
N GLY A 298 -21.31 6.02 4.31
CA GLY A 298 -22.05 5.14 5.22
C GLY A 298 -22.90 5.88 6.25
N ASP A 299 -23.39 5.14 7.24
CA ASP A 299 -24.30 5.66 8.26
C ASP A 299 -23.62 6.65 9.20
N CYS A 300 -24.37 7.64 9.70
CA CYS A 300 -23.91 8.65 10.65
C CYS A 300 -22.68 9.44 10.16
N THR A 301 -22.46 9.52 8.84
CA THR A 301 -21.34 10.25 8.24
C THR A 301 -21.66 11.73 8.02
N THR A 302 -20.62 12.55 7.89
CA THR A 302 -20.76 13.94 7.46
C THR A 302 -19.81 14.21 6.30
N VAL A 303 -20.37 14.52 5.13
CA VAL A 303 -19.60 14.95 3.95
C VAL A 303 -19.81 16.44 3.74
N SER A 304 -18.72 17.19 3.61
CA SER A 304 -18.77 18.63 3.32
C SER A 304 -18.03 18.93 2.03
N LEU A 305 -18.70 19.60 1.10
CA LEU A 305 -18.13 20.01 -0.19
C LEU A 305 -17.98 21.53 -0.20
N SER A 306 -16.82 22.02 -0.61
CA SER A 306 -16.55 23.46 -0.66
C SER A 306 -15.52 23.86 -1.72
N GLY A 307 -15.53 25.16 -2.04
CA GLY A 307 -14.61 25.76 -3.00
C GLY A 307 -15.14 25.76 -4.43
N ASN A 308 -14.24 25.61 -5.39
CA ASN A 308 -14.50 25.64 -6.82
C ASN A 308 -15.06 24.31 -7.36
N LYS A 309 -15.42 24.31 -8.64
CA LYS A 309 -16.03 23.16 -9.31
C LYS A 309 -15.11 21.93 -9.28
N PHE A 310 -15.64 20.79 -8.88
CA PHE A 310 -15.08 19.46 -9.17
C PHE A 310 -16.22 18.54 -9.64
N THR A 311 -15.93 17.33 -10.08
CA THR A 311 -16.95 16.39 -10.58
C THR A 311 -16.78 15.02 -9.91
N VAL A 312 -17.91 14.40 -9.58
CA VAL A 312 -18.02 12.95 -9.31
C VAL A 312 -18.79 12.38 -10.49
N SER A 313 -18.22 11.40 -11.20
CA SER A 313 -18.87 10.83 -12.39
C SER A 313 -19.82 9.68 -12.08
N GLY A 314 -19.60 8.99 -10.96
CA GLY A 314 -20.44 7.92 -10.47
C GLY A 314 -21.59 8.40 -9.59
N ASP A 315 -22.22 7.46 -8.91
CA ASP A 315 -23.30 7.71 -7.98
C ASP A 315 -22.78 8.31 -6.67
N VAL A 316 -23.60 9.15 -6.05
CA VAL A 316 -23.32 9.69 -4.72
C VAL A 316 -24.39 9.18 -3.78
N SER A 317 -23.97 8.39 -2.79
CA SER A 317 -24.87 7.72 -1.85
C SER A 317 -24.55 8.06 -0.40
N PHE A 318 -25.58 8.01 0.43
CA PHE A 318 -25.57 8.49 1.82
C PHE A 318 -26.39 7.52 2.68
N GLY A 319 -25.76 6.93 3.68
CA GLY A 319 -26.37 6.02 4.65
C GLY A 319 -27.31 6.73 5.62
N GLU A 320 -27.90 5.98 6.54
CA GLU A 320 -28.84 6.50 7.52
C GLU A 320 -28.17 7.55 8.43
N ASN A 321 -28.90 8.61 8.76
CA ASN A 321 -28.43 9.71 9.63
C ASN A 321 -27.15 10.40 9.16
N SER A 322 -26.79 10.27 7.88
CA SER A 322 -25.69 11.01 7.28
C SER A 322 -26.10 12.42 6.85
N SER A 323 -25.13 13.29 6.62
CA SER A 323 -25.37 14.67 6.17
C SER A 323 -24.43 15.09 5.05
N LEU A 324 -24.98 15.85 4.10
CA LEU A 324 -24.25 16.56 3.06
C LEU A 324 -24.31 18.06 3.32
N ASN A 325 -23.14 18.67 3.55
CA ASN A 325 -23.00 20.11 3.71
C ASN A 325 -22.38 20.73 2.46
N LEU A 326 -23.05 21.73 1.89
CA LEU A 326 -22.55 22.49 0.76
C LEU A 326 -22.16 23.90 1.25
N ALA A 327 -20.87 24.17 1.35
CA ALA A 327 -20.34 25.43 1.86
C ALA A 327 -19.61 26.23 0.77
N GLY A 328 -19.94 27.52 0.62
CA GLY A 328 -19.25 28.40 -0.32
C GLY A 328 -19.71 28.30 -1.78
N ILE A 329 -20.89 27.74 -2.07
CA ILE A 329 -21.50 27.83 -3.40
C ILE A 329 -21.98 29.28 -3.63
N SER A 330 -21.18 30.09 -4.34
CA SER A 330 -21.66 31.36 -4.88
C SER A 330 -22.36 31.12 -6.22
N SER A 331 -23.62 31.54 -6.32
CA SER A 331 -24.45 31.52 -7.54
C SER A 331 -23.91 32.41 -8.65
#